data_AF-A0A2E8CFK3-F1
#
_entry.id   AF-A0A2E8CFK3-F1
#
_cell.length_a   1.000
_cell.length_b   1.000
_cell.length_c   1.000
_cell.angle_alpha   90.00
_cell.angle_beta   90.00
_cell.angle_gamma   90.00
#
_symmetry.space_group_name_H-M   'P 1'
#
loop_
_entity.id
_entity.type
_entity.pdbx_description
1 polymer ?
#
loop_
_entity_poly.entity_id
_entity_poly.type
_entity_poly.pdbx_seq_one_letter_code
_entity_poly.pdbx_strand_id
1 'polypeptide(L)'
;NQIAMKERSRLTSIFVARRQSELKTFDARKTNINRSTEISEASQSAAVGADGSMSAQGMSVKTDKNETGGNVNYKADQIKYQTFRPDGLETATNEIFVSLGYRPIPNSQVEAKSEGKFNVGLFEEEFASSENISNATLSNAFEAISGMIPLLVIARLDVGAPIRDSNEEPIVVVDVKAQVFRYDGLFYETVGSFGPVQIQSAGITSTAAETNAIKEASREAASQLGAQLLQNNIF
;
A
#
# COMPACT_ATOMS: atom_id res chain seq x y z
N ASN A 1 45.69 12.08 21.36
CA ASN A 1 44.64 12.29 20.33
C ASN A 1 43.33 11.71 20.80
N GLN A 2 42.50 12.51 21.47
CA GLN A 2 41.10 12.16 21.69
C GLN A 2 40.37 12.44 20.38
N ILE A 3 39.87 11.38 19.74
CA ILE A 3 38.88 11.51 18.67
C ILE A 3 37.66 12.12 19.35
N ALA A 4 37.35 13.38 19.08
CA ALA A 4 36.06 13.94 19.42
C ALA A 4 35.02 13.01 18.76
N MET A 5 34.29 12.23 19.57
CA MET A 5 33.18 11.44 19.06
C MET A 5 32.21 12.43 18.42
N LYS A 6 32.24 12.51 17.09
CA LYS A 6 31.29 13.32 16.33
C LYS A 6 29.91 12.81 16.72
N GLU A 7 29.18 13.62 17.48
CA GLU A 7 27.83 13.28 17.91
C GLU A 7 27.01 12.94 16.66
N ARG A 8 26.38 11.76 16.65
CA ARG A 8 25.56 11.38 15.51
C ARG A 8 24.28 12.21 15.48
N SER A 9 23.76 12.31 14.28
CA SER A 9 22.58 13.03 13.85
C SER A 9 21.37 12.68 14.70
N ARG A 10 20.52 13.70 14.87
CA ARG A 10 19.19 13.50 15.40
C ARG A 10 18.35 12.80 14.34
N LEU A 11 17.45 11.94 14.79
CA LEU A 11 16.45 11.34 13.92
C LEU A 11 15.08 11.38 14.58
N THR A 12 14.04 11.36 13.78
CA THR A 12 12.68 11.08 14.26
C THR A 12 12.11 9.94 13.44
N SER A 13 11.19 9.20 14.03
CA SER A 13 10.65 7.99 13.40
C SER A 13 9.13 7.92 13.48
N ILE A 14 8.54 7.52 12.37
CA ILE A 14 7.12 7.23 12.22
C ILE A 14 6.99 5.74 11.95
N PHE A 15 6.37 5.03 12.88
CA PHE A 15 6.02 3.63 12.73
C PHE A 15 4.50 3.50 12.74
N VAL A 16 3.93 2.99 11.66
CA VAL A 16 2.49 2.75 11.55
C VAL A 16 2.26 1.27 11.32
N ALA A 17 1.60 0.63 12.29
CA ALA A 17 1.08 -0.72 12.11
C ALA A 17 -0.35 -0.66 11.60
N ARG A 18 -0.71 -1.55 10.70
CA ARG A 18 -2.06 -1.66 10.15
C ARG A 18 -2.46 -3.13 9.98
N ARG A 19 -3.73 -3.42 10.22
CA ARG A 19 -4.33 -4.75 10.00
C ARG A 19 -5.52 -4.65 9.06
N GLN A 20 -5.77 -5.68 8.28
CA GLN A 20 -6.94 -5.70 7.40
C GLN A 20 -8.22 -5.72 8.24
N SER A 21 -9.08 -4.72 8.08
CA SER A 21 -10.32 -4.59 8.85
C SER A 21 -11.56 -5.03 8.08
N GLU A 22 -11.60 -4.78 6.76
CA GLU A 22 -12.71 -5.17 5.90
C GLU A 22 -12.22 -5.44 4.46
N LEU A 23 -12.60 -6.58 3.89
CA LEU A 23 -12.46 -6.86 2.46
C LEU A 23 -13.81 -6.60 1.77
N LYS A 24 -13.88 -5.57 0.92
CA LYS A 24 -15.03 -5.35 0.03
C LYS A 24 -14.68 -5.88 -1.35
N THR A 25 -15.14 -7.10 -1.64
CA THR A 25 -15.07 -7.67 -2.99
C THR A 25 -16.15 -7.06 -3.86
N PHE A 26 -15.75 -6.47 -4.99
CA PHE A 26 -16.70 -5.89 -5.94
C PHE A 26 -17.03 -6.88 -7.04
N ASP A 27 -18.32 -7.22 -7.17
CA ASP A 27 -18.77 -8.06 -8.28
C ASP A 27 -18.59 -7.34 -9.63
N ALA A 28 -18.24 -8.13 -10.64
CA ALA A 28 -18.07 -7.66 -12.00
C ALA A 28 -19.39 -7.09 -12.55
N ARG A 29 -19.37 -5.84 -13.04
CA ARG A 29 -20.54 -5.23 -13.68
C ARG A 29 -20.66 -5.78 -15.10
N LYS A 30 -21.77 -6.49 -15.38
CA LYS A 30 -22.10 -7.00 -16.72
C LYS A 30 -23.06 -6.05 -17.42
N THR A 31 -22.64 -5.50 -18.57
CA THR A 31 -23.53 -4.73 -19.46
C THR A 31 -23.75 -5.53 -20.73
N ASN A 32 -25.01 -5.87 -21.03
CA ASN A 32 -25.41 -6.58 -22.23
C ASN A 32 -25.82 -5.55 -23.30
N ILE A 33 -25.23 -5.62 -24.48
CA ILE A 33 -25.62 -4.81 -25.64
C ILE A 33 -26.31 -5.75 -26.64
N ASN A 34 -27.62 -5.56 -26.83
CA ASN A 34 -28.38 -6.24 -27.87
C ASN A 34 -28.43 -5.34 -29.10
N ARG A 35 -27.81 -5.76 -30.20
CA ARG A 35 -27.89 -5.07 -31.49
C ARG A 35 -28.70 -5.93 -32.46
N SER A 36 -29.90 -5.46 -32.80
CA SER A 36 -30.71 -6.03 -33.86
C SER A 36 -30.45 -5.29 -35.17
N THR A 37 -30.17 -6.03 -36.24
CA THR A 37 -30.03 -5.48 -37.59
C THR A 37 -30.97 -6.25 -38.50
N GLU A 38 -32.03 -5.61 -39.00
CA GLU A 38 -32.90 -6.22 -40.00
C GLU A 38 -32.31 -5.97 -41.40
N ILE A 39 -31.98 -7.04 -42.12
CA ILE A 39 -31.58 -6.99 -43.53
C ILE A 39 -32.72 -7.64 -44.33
N SER A 40 -33.34 -6.89 -45.24
CA SER A 40 -34.39 -7.36 -46.12
C SER A 40 -33.87 -7.37 -47.56
N GLU A 41 -33.66 -8.56 -48.13
CA GLU A 41 -33.31 -8.73 -49.53
C GLU A 41 -34.52 -9.29 -50.29
N ALA A 42 -34.99 -8.55 -51.29
CA ALA A 42 -36.07 -8.97 -52.17
C ALA A 42 -35.49 -9.47 -53.51
N SER A 43 -35.49 -10.79 -53.71
CA SER A 43 -35.18 -11.37 -55.02
C SER A 43 -36.46 -11.48 -55.85
N GLN A 44 -36.55 -10.71 -56.96
CA GLN A 44 -37.63 -10.86 -57.93
C GLN A 44 -37.18 -11.79 -59.06
N SER A 45 -37.94 -12.85 -59.31
CA SER A 45 -37.80 -13.69 -60.50
C SER A 45 -39.07 -13.56 -61.32
N ALA A 46 -38.93 -13.11 -62.58
CA ALA A 46 -40.04 -12.99 -63.53
C ALA A 46 -39.92 -14.14 -64.54
N ALA A 47 -40.98 -14.94 -64.66
CA ALA A 47 -41.10 -15.95 -65.70
C ALA A 47 -42.17 -15.50 -66.70
N VAL A 48 -41.84 -15.55 -67.99
CA VAL A 48 -42.74 -15.19 -69.09
C VAL A 48 -43.34 -16.47 -69.67
N GLY A 49 -44.65 -16.64 -69.56
CA GLY A 49 -45.34 -17.78 -70.18
C GLY A 49 -45.39 -17.62 -71.70
N ALA A 50 -45.41 -18.73 -72.43
CA ALA A 50 -45.44 -18.74 -73.91
C ALA A 50 -46.73 -18.14 -74.53
N ASP A 51 -47.71 -17.74 -73.72
CA ASP A 51 -48.94 -17.04 -74.15
C ASP A 51 -48.94 -15.52 -73.86
N GLY A 52 -47.83 -14.96 -73.37
CA GLY A 52 -47.70 -13.53 -73.05
C GLY A 52 -48.22 -13.12 -71.67
N SER A 53 -48.70 -14.04 -70.84
CA SER A 53 -49.00 -13.74 -69.44
C SER A 53 -47.73 -13.73 -68.56
N MET A 54 -47.59 -12.67 -67.75
CA MET A 54 -46.51 -12.52 -66.76
C MET A 54 -47.07 -12.80 -65.36
N SER A 55 -46.45 -13.73 -64.64
CA SER A 55 -46.70 -13.92 -63.20
C SER A 55 -45.41 -13.71 -62.42
N ALA A 56 -45.49 -12.96 -61.33
CA ALA A 56 -44.37 -12.66 -60.45
C ALA A 56 -44.64 -13.27 -59.08
N GLN A 57 -43.82 -14.21 -58.66
CA GLN A 57 -43.79 -14.74 -57.30
C GLN A 57 -42.56 -14.19 -56.59
N GLY A 58 -42.78 -13.32 -55.60
CA GLY A 58 -41.73 -12.82 -54.72
C GLY A 58 -41.56 -13.74 -53.51
N MET A 59 -40.37 -14.30 -53.33
CA MET A 59 -39.97 -14.97 -52.08
C MET A 59 -39.24 -13.94 -51.21
N SER A 60 -39.75 -13.69 -50.00
CA SER A 60 -39.09 -12.83 -49.01
C SER A 60 -38.38 -13.72 -47.99
N VAL A 61 -37.06 -13.58 -47.84
CA VAL A 61 -36.27 -14.32 -46.84
C VAL A 61 -35.88 -13.33 -45.75
N LYS A 62 -36.49 -13.45 -44.57
CA LYS A 62 -36.12 -12.66 -43.38
C LYS A 62 -34.96 -13.36 -42.67
N THR A 63 -33.82 -12.68 -42.54
CA THR A 63 -32.67 -13.18 -41.76
C THR A 63 -32.48 -12.29 -40.52
N ASP A 64 -32.76 -12.84 -39.34
CA ASP A 64 -32.53 -12.15 -38.07
C ASP A 64 -31.10 -12.42 -37.58
N LYS A 65 -30.26 -11.38 -37.56
CA LYS A 65 -28.88 -11.46 -37.03
C LYS A 65 -28.82 -10.80 -35.65
N ASN A 66 -28.73 -11.61 -34.60
CA ASN A 66 -28.48 -11.16 -33.22
C ASN A 66 -26.98 -11.21 -32.91
N GLU A 67 -26.33 -10.05 -32.77
CA GLU A 67 -24.99 -9.97 -32.20
C GLU A 67 -25.08 -9.54 -30.74
N THR A 68 -24.64 -10.42 -29.83
CA THR A 68 -24.54 -10.13 -28.39
C THR A 68 -23.10 -9.76 -28.08
N GLY A 69 -22.87 -8.50 -27.70
CA GLY A 69 -21.60 -8.04 -27.14
C GLY A 69 -21.77 -7.72 -25.65
N GLY A 70 -20.84 -8.20 -24.82
CA GLY A 70 -20.79 -7.88 -23.39
C GLY A 70 -19.52 -7.09 -23.06
N ASN A 71 -19.64 -6.08 -22.20
CA ASN A 71 -18.47 -5.43 -21.60
C ASN A 71 -18.42 -5.80 -20.10
N VAL A 72 -17.28 -6.32 -19.64
CA VAL A 72 -17.07 -6.69 -18.23
C VAL A 72 -16.10 -5.69 -17.63
N ASN A 73 -16.58 -4.88 -16.68
CA ASN A 73 -15.73 -3.98 -15.91
C ASN A 73 -15.46 -4.59 -14.53
N TYR A 74 -14.19 -4.83 -14.23
CA TYR A 74 -13.71 -5.22 -12.91
C TYR A 74 -13.36 -3.97 -12.10
N LYS A 75 -13.80 -3.91 -10.85
CA LYS A 75 -13.28 -2.94 -9.87
C LYS A 75 -12.30 -3.68 -8.97
N ALA A 76 -11.15 -3.08 -8.70
CA ALA A 76 -10.20 -3.63 -7.73
C ALA A 76 -10.83 -3.66 -6.33
N ASP A 77 -10.60 -4.74 -5.60
CA ASP A 77 -11.04 -4.87 -4.21
C ASP A 77 -10.44 -3.75 -3.37
N GLN A 78 -11.29 -3.08 -2.57
CA GLN A 78 -10.84 -2.08 -1.62
C GLN A 78 -10.64 -2.75 -0.26
N ILE A 79 -9.38 -2.98 0.10
CA ILE A 79 -9.00 -3.43 1.43
C ILE A 79 -8.92 -2.21 2.32
N LYS A 80 -9.80 -2.12 3.32
CA LYS A 80 -9.66 -1.12 4.39
C LYS A 80 -8.75 -1.68 5.46
N TYR A 81 -7.78 -0.88 5.88
CA TYR A 81 -6.92 -1.21 6.99
C TYR A 81 -7.32 -0.39 8.23
N GLN A 82 -7.27 -1.04 9.38
CA GLN A 82 -7.28 -0.36 10.67
C GLN A 82 -5.85 -0.15 11.13
N THR A 83 -5.44 1.10 11.27
CA THR A 83 -4.14 1.47 11.83
C THR A 83 -4.18 1.48 13.36
N PHE A 84 -3.04 1.17 13.96
CA PHE A 84 -2.84 1.27 15.40
C PHE A 84 -1.35 1.48 15.70
N ARG A 85 -1.07 1.99 16.91
CA ARG A 85 0.29 2.07 17.44
C ARG A 85 0.49 0.96 18.47
N PRO A 86 1.40 0.00 18.22
CA PRO A 86 1.73 -1.03 19.19
C PRO A 86 2.47 -0.40 20.38
N ASP A 87 2.07 -0.78 21.60
CA ASP A 87 2.72 -0.30 22.82
C ASP A 87 4.18 -0.74 22.87
N GLY A 88 5.07 0.20 23.23
CA GLY A 88 6.50 -0.05 23.37
C GLY A 88 7.28 -0.19 22.06
N LEU A 89 6.63 0.00 20.90
CA LEU A 89 7.30 -0.05 19.60
C LEU A 89 8.39 1.01 19.47
N GLU A 90 8.04 2.27 19.74
CA GLU A 90 8.95 3.40 19.68
C GLU A 90 10.13 3.21 20.64
N THR A 91 9.89 2.65 21.83
CA THR A 91 10.95 2.34 22.80
C THR A 91 11.92 1.29 22.26
N ALA A 92 11.40 0.18 21.71
CA ALA A 92 12.24 -0.90 21.16
C ALA A 92 13.10 -0.45 19.98
N THR A 93 12.55 0.41 19.11
CA THR A 93 13.29 0.96 17.98
C THR A 93 14.31 2.02 18.42
N ASN A 94 13.94 2.92 19.33
CA ASN A 94 14.83 3.95 19.83
C ASN A 94 16.04 3.35 20.56
N GLU A 95 15.85 2.26 21.30
CA GLU A 95 16.93 1.51 21.94
C GLU A 95 18.03 1.13 20.92
N ILE A 96 17.64 0.64 19.74
CA ILE A 96 18.59 0.26 18.69
C ILE A 96 19.31 1.50 18.14
N PHE A 97 18.58 2.55 17.77
CA PHE A 97 19.21 3.76 17.23
C PHE A 97 20.15 4.44 18.24
N VAL A 98 19.77 4.46 19.52
CA VAL A 98 20.64 4.94 20.62
C VAL A 98 21.88 4.05 20.77
N SER A 99 21.75 2.73 20.68
CA SER A 99 22.90 1.82 20.74
C SER A 99 23.88 2.04 19.58
N LEU A 100 23.35 2.47 18.43
CA LEU A 100 24.11 2.90 17.26
C LEU A 100 24.56 4.37 17.37
N GLY A 101 24.40 5.03 18.52
CA GLY A 101 24.88 6.38 18.79
C GLY A 101 24.04 7.53 18.22
N TYR A 102 22.95 7.25 17.50
CA TYR A 102 22.01 8.28 17.03
C TYR A 102 21.21 8.88 18.18
N ARG A 103 20.60 10.04 17.93
CA ARG A 103 19.78 10.76 18.91
C ARG A 103 18.31 10.78 18.47
N PRO A 104 17.54 9.72 18.72
CA PRO A 104 16.11 9.71 18.39
C PRO A 104 15.36 10.76 19.21
N ILE A 105 14.54 11.56 18.52
CA ILE A 105 13.61 12.52 19.10
C ILE A 105 12.22 11.91 19.00
N PRO A 106 11.47 11.77 20.12
CA PRO A 106 10.12 11.23 20.09
C PRO A 106 9.22 12.02 19.14
N ASN A 107 8.41 11.31 18.37
CA ASN A 107 7.55 11.95 17.36
C ASN A 107 6.57 12.96 17.98
N SER A 108 6.05 12.66 19.17
CA SER A 108 5.17 13.55 19.95
C SER A 108 5.79 14.91 20.26
N GLN A 109 7.11 14.97 20.49
CA GLN A 109 7.81 16.25 20.70
C GLN A 109 7.95 17.03 19.39
N VAL A 110 8.16 16.33 18.28
CA VAL A 110 8.23 16.93 16.94
C VAL A 110 6.87 17.48 16.54
N GLU A 111 5.80 16.70 16.73
CA GLU A 111 4.42 17.14 16.48
C GLU A 111 4.11 18.43 17.24
N ALA A 112 4.37 18.46 18.55
CA ALA A 112 4.13 19.62 19.41
C ALA A 112 4.90 20.88 18.98
N LYS A 113 6.09 20.73 18.36
CA LYS A 113 6.91 21.84 17.88
C LYS A 113 6.66 22.24 16.43
N SER A 114 5.97 21.39 15.66
CA SER A 114 5.79 21.55 14.23
C SER A 114 4.57 22.38 13.82
N GLU A 115 3.81 22.90 14.79
CA GLU A 115 2.57 23.65 14.54
C GLU A 115 1.56 22.85 13.66
N GLY A 116 1.58 21.52 13.77
CA GLY A 116 0.70 20.61 13.02
C GLY A 116 1.22 20.19 11.65
N LYS A 117 2.40 20.66 11.20
CA LYS A 117 3.01 20.23 9.92
C LYS A 117 3.55 18.80 9.98
N PHE A 118 4.10 18.39 11.12
CA PHE A 118 4.43 16.99 11.39
C PHE A 118 3.25 16.40 12.16
N ASN A 119 2.47 15.54 11.50
CA ASN A 119 1.25 14.97 12.07
C ASN A 119 1.21 13.47 11.76
N VAL A 120 1.52 12.65 12.76
CA VAL A 120 1.57 11.19 12.65
C VAL A 120 0.16 10.61 12.42
N GLY A 121 -0.90 11.29 12.88
CA GLY A 121 -2.28 10.91 12.57
C GLY A 121 -2.59 10.95 11.07
N LEU A 122 -2.06 11.94 10.34
CA LEU A 122 -2.19 11.97 8.87
C LEU A 122 -1.47 10.80 8.19
N PHE A 123 -0.28 10.40 8.70
CA PHE A 123 0.41 9.21 8.21
C PHE A 123 -0.41 7.94 8.43
N GLU A 124 -1.10 7.83 9.58
CA GLU A 124 -1.99 6.72 9.88
C GLU A 124 -3.20 6.69 8.93
N GLU A 125 -3.87 7.82 8.73
CA GLU A 125 -5.03 7.91 7.82
C GLU A 125 -4.65 7.56 6.39
N GLU A 126 -3.50 8.04 5.93
CA GLU A 126 -3.02 7.75 4.58
C GLU A 126 -2.56 6.29 4.44
N PHE A 127 -1.83 5.72 5.41
CA PHE A 127 -1.49 4.30 5.38
C PHE A 127 -2.69 3.37 5.57
N ALA A 128 -3.79 3.84 6.18
CA ALA A 128 -5.03 3.09 6.29
C ALA A 128 -5.74 2.94 4.93
N SER A 129 -5.57 3.92 4.03
CA SER A 129 -6.29 4.02 2.75
C SER A 129 -5.43 3.76 1.51
N SER A 130 -4.11 3.92 1.64
CA SER A 130 -3.13 3.82 0.56
C SER A 130 -1.89 3.05 1.02
N GLU A 131 -1.15 2.51 0.07
CA GLU A 131 0.17 1.93 0.31
C GLU A 131 1.24 3.01 0.53
N ASN A 132 1.10 4.14 -0.15
CA ASN A 132 2.07 5.23 -0.17
C ASN A 132 1.49 6.48 0.47
N ILE A 133 2.36 7.25 1.11
CA ILE A 133 2.07 8.60 1.62
C ILE A 133 2.11 9.59 0.45
N SER A 134 1.21 10.56 0.49
CA SER A 134 1.09 11.65 -0.44
C SER A 134 2.31 12.57 -0.36
N ASN A 135 2.67 13.15 -1.50
CA ASN A 135 3.78 14.09 -1.57
C ASN A 135 3.54 15.32 -0.68
N ALA A 136 2.29 15.72 -0.47
CA ALA A 136 1.93 16.83 0.41
C ALA A 136 2.27 16.51 1.88
N THR A 137 1.87 15.34 2.37
CA THR A 137 2.14 14.91 3.74
C THR A 137 3.64 14.70 3.98
N LEU A 138 4.36 14.11 3.02
CA LEU A 138 5.82 14.02 3.08
C LEU A 138 6.48 15.40 3.10
N SER A 139 6.07 16.31 2.21
CA SER A 139 6.63 17.67 2.14
C SER A 139 6.40 18.45 3.43
N ASN A 140 5.21 18.36 4.03
CA ASN A 140 4.91 19.02 5.30
C ASN A 140 5.77 18.47 6.45
N ALA A 141 5.93 17.13 6.52
CA ALA A 141 6.77 16.50 7.51
C ALA A 141 8.26 16.90 7.35
N PHE A 142 8.73 16.97 6.11
CA PHE A 142 10.07 17.42 5.75
C PHE A 142 10.31 18.90 6.09
N GLU A 143 9.33 19.77 5.85
CA GLU A 143 9.41 21.17 6.24
C GLU A 143 9.44 21.33 7.77
N ALA A 144 8.62 20.56 8.47
CA ALA A 144 8.52 20.60 9.93
C ALA A 144 9.84 20.26 10.64
N ILE A 145 10.60 19.32 10.09
CA ILE A 145 11.85 18.85 10.69
C ILE A 145 13.10 19.51 10.09
N SER A 146 12.94 20.25 8.99
CA SER A 146 14.03 20.92 8.28
C SER A 146 14.84 21.83 9.22
N GLY A 147 16.17 21.75 9.11
CA GLY A 147 17.10 22.51 9.96
C GLY A 147 17.17 22.07 11.43
N MET A 148 16.32 21.15 11.89
CA MET A 148 16.26 20.69 13.28
C MET A 148 16.62 19.22 13.46
N ILE A 149 16.09 18.36 12.58
CA ILE A 149 16.28 16.91 12.62
C ILE A 149 16.63 16.46 11.19
N PRO A 150 17.90 16.07 10.93
CA PRO A 150 18.36 15.77 9.58
C PRO A 150 17.87 14.41 9.03
N LEU A 151 17.38 13.51 9.89
CA LEU A 151 16.97 12.16 9.50
C LEU A 151 15.50 11.89 9.88
N LEU A 152 14.75 11.37 8.92
CA LEU A 152 13.38 10.88 9.12
C LEU A 152 13.31 9.40 8.76
N VAL A 153 12.85 8.58 9.70
CA VAL A 153 12.54 7.17 9.47
C VAL A 153 11.03 7.03 9.29
N ILE A 154 10.59 6.40 8.20
CA ILE A 154 9.18 6.04 7.99
C ILE A 154 9.11 4.53 7.81
N ALA A 155 8.29 3.88 8.62
CA ALA A 155 8.07 2.45 8.56
C ALA A 155 6.59 2.10 8.63
N ARG A 156 6.19 1.16 7.77
CA ARG A 156 4.87 0.56 7.70
C ARG A 156 4.97 -0.91 8.06
N LEU A 157 4.07 -1.37 8.91
CA LEU A 157 3.93 -2.77 9.30
C LEU A 157 2.53 -3.25 8.95
N ASP A 158 2.42 -4.23 8.06
CA ASP A 158 1.16 -4.85 7.69
C ASP A 158 1.02 -6.15 8.49
N VAL A 159 0.13 -6.14 9.46
CA VAL A 159 -0.08 -7.23 10.41
C VAL A 159 -1.13 -8.19 9.85
N GLY A 160 -0.71 -9.42 9.61
CA GLY A 160 -1.56 -10.51 9.16
C GLY A 160 -2.50 -11.02 10.26
N ALA A 161 -3.55 -11.72 9.86
CA ALA A 161 -4.41 -12.43 10.80
C ALA A 161 -3.63 -13.58 11.49
N PRO A 162 -3.90 -13.85 12.77
CA PRO A 162 -3.26 -14.96 13.46
C PRO A 162 -3.65 -16.29 12.81
N ILE A 163 -2.64 -17.09 12.47
CA ILE A 163 -2.77 -18.48 12.00
C ILE A 163 -2.29 -19.43 13.09
N ARG A 164 -2.61 -20.72 13.00
CA ARG A 164 -2.06 -21.73 13.91
C ARG A 164 -0.96 -22.52 13.21
N ASP A 165 0.09 -22.81 13.95
CA ASP A 165 1.17 -23.67 13.49
C ASP A 165 0.85 -25.16 13.67
N SER A 166 1.82 -26.03 13.34
CA SER A 166 1.67 -27.48 13.51
C SER A 166 1.52 -27.93 14.97
N ASN A 167 1.87 -27.09 15.94
CA ASN A 167 1.74 -27.33 17.38
C ASN A 167 0.48 -26.66 17.98
N GLU A 168 -0.42 -26.14 17.13
CA GLU A 168 -1.59 -25.32 17.51
C GLU A 168 -1.28 -23.99 18.19
N GLU A 169 -0.02 -23.54 18.16
CA GLU A 169 0.37 -22.23 18.69
C GLU A 169 0.01 -21.12 17.68
N PRO A 170 -0.51 -19.97 18.16
CA PRO A 170 -0.81 -18.86 17.27
C PRO A 170 0.49 -18.21 16.77
N ILE A 171 0.58 -18.05 15.45
CA ILE A 171 1.62 -17.33 14.73
C ILE A 171 1.00 -16.12 14.04
N VAL A 172 1.69 -14.99 14.10
CA VAL A 172 1.34 -13.79 13.32
C VAL A 172 2.50 -13.46 12.40
N VAL A 173 2.17 -13.16 11.15
CA VAL A 173 3.12 -12.68 10.12
C VAL A 173 2.94 -11.18 9.97
N VAL A 174 4.04 -10.44 9.95
CA VAL A 174 4.09 -9.00 9.76
C VAL A 174 4.96 -8.69 8.56
N ASP A 175 4.40 -8.01 7.55
CA ASP A 175 5.16 -7.47 6.44
C ASP A 175 5.68 -6.08 6.81
N VAL A 176 7.00 -5.88 6.76
CA VAL A 176 7.63 -4.61 7.11
C VAL A 176 8.25 -3.95 5.89
N LYS A 177 7.99 -2.65 5.75
CA LYS A 177 8.63 -1.75 4.78
C LYS A 177 9.04 -0.47 5.49
N ALA A 178 10.30 -0.11 5.40
CA ALA A 178 10.85 1.06 6.07
C ALA A 178 11.89 1.78 5.20
N GLN A 179 11.95 3.10 5.34
CA GLN A 179 12.88 3.96 4.61
C GLN A 179 13.43 5.05 5.54
N VAL A 180 14.67 5.46 5.29
CA VAL A 180 15.30 6.59 5.96
C VAL A 180 15.58 7.68 4.95
N PHE A 181 15.11 8.88 5.26
CA PHE A 181 15.32 10.09 4.49
C PHE A 181 16.32 11.00 5.20
N ARG A 182 17.25 11.58 4.43
CA ARG A 182 18.20 12.58 4.92
C ARG A 182 17.95 13.91 4.24
N TYR A 183 17.92 14.98 5.02
CA TYR A 183 17.94 16.34 4.50
C TYR A 183 19.35 16.71 4.00
N ASP A 184 19.50 17.06 2.72
CA ASP A 184 20.77 17.46 2.10
C ASP A 184 20.98 18.98 2.04
N GLY A 185 20.00 19.76 2.50
CA GLY A 185 19.97 21.23 2.41
C GLY A 185 19.00 21.78 1.37
N LEU A 186 18.53 20.96 0.44
CA LEU A 186 17.56 21.34 -0.59
C LEU A 186 16.45 20.29 -0.76
N PHE A 187 16.79 19.01 -0.69
CA PHE A 187 15.92 17.86 -0.86
C PHE A 187 16.07 16.86 0.30
N TYR A 188 15.14 15.92 0.33
CA TYR A 188 15.27 14.71 1.15
C TYR A 188 15.58 13.53 0.24
N GLU A 189 16.74 12.93 0.44
CA GLU A 189 17.17 11.76 -0.29
C GLU A 189 16.98 10.49 0.55
N THR A 190 16.76 9.35 -0.10
CA THR A 190 16.71 8.06 0.59
C THR A 190 18.13 7.58 0.86
N VAL A 191 18.49 7.45 2.13
CA VAL A 191 19.82 6.99 2.59
C VAL A 191 19.83 5.58 3.16
N GLY A 192 18.64 5.00 3.32
CA GLY A 192 18.45 3.62 3.75
C GLY A 192 17.06 3.10 3.41
N SER A 193 16.94 1.81 3.15
CA SER A 193 15.66 1.16 2.86
C SER A 193 15.68 -0.31 3.30
N PHE A 194 14.54 -0.78 3.80
CA PHE A 194 14.34 -2.14 4.25
C PHE A 194 12.95 -2.61 3.86
N GLY A 195 12.84 -3.83 3.33
CA GLY A 195 11.56 -4.40 2.94
C GLY A 195 11.21 -4.28 1.44
N PRO A 196 10.10 -4.91 1.01
CA PRO A 196 9.16 -5.68 1.83
C PRO A 196 9.76 -7.02 2.29
N VAL A 197 9.74 -7.29 3.60
CA VAL A 197 10.18 -8.55 4.21
C VAL A 197 9.10 -9.02 5.19
N GLN A 198 8.82 -10.32 5.20
CA GLN A 198 7.86 -10.92 6.14
C GLN A 198 8.60 -11.44 7.36
N ILE A 199 8.12 -11.08 8.55
CA ILE A 199 8.66 -11.52 9.83
C ILE A 199 7.52 -12.16 10.61
N GLN A 200 7.74 -13.38 11.07
CA GLN A 200 6.73 -14.17 11.78
C GLN A 200 7.16 -14.42 13.21
N SER A 201 6.23 -14.36 14.15
CA SER A 201 6.48 -14.76 15.53
C SER A 201 5.30 -15.53 16.09
N ALA A 202 5.64 -16.51 16.94
CA ALA A 202 4.68 -17.24 17.76
C ALA A 202 4.42 -16.52 19.10
N GLY A 203 3.36 -16.92 19.79
CA GLY A 203 3.06 -16.49 21.15
C GLY A 203 2.07 -17.43 21.83
N ILE A 204 1.94 -17.32 23.15
CA ILE A 204 0.98 -18.16 23.92
C ILE A 204 -0.48 -17.78 23.59
N THR A 205 -0.71 -16.54 23.15
CA THR A 205 -2.01 -16.04 22.69
C THR A 205 -1.83 -15.30 21.37
N SER A 206 -2.89 -15.13 20.58
CA SER A 206 -2.84 -14.37 19.33
C SER A 206 -2.34 -12.94 19.53
N THR A 207 -2.72 -12.28 20.63
CA THR A 207 -2.23 -10.95 20.99
C THR A 207 -0.74 -10.95 21.34
N ALA A 208 -0.26 -11.99 22.02
CA ALA A 208 1.16 -12.14 22.31
C ALA A 208 1.96 -12.38 21.03
N ALA A 209 1.47 -13.24 20.13
CA ALA A 209 2.09 -13.51 18.84
C ALA A 209 2.17 -12.23 17.98
N GLU A 210 1.08 -11.45 17.92
CA GLU A 210 1.03 -10.15 17.24
C GLU A 210 2.06 -9.17 17.82
N THR A 211 2.06 -8.99 19.14
CA THR A 211 2.99 -8.07 19.81
C THR A 211 4.44 -8.47 19.57
N ASN A 212 4.75 -9.77 19.63
CA ASN A 212 6.10 -10.28 19.40
C ASN A 212 6.53 -10.06 17.95
N ALA A 213 5.66 -10.38 16.98
CA ALA A 213 5.97 -10.24 15.55
C ALA A 213 6.23 -8.77 15.19
N ILE A 214 5.43 -7.84 15.71
CA ILE A 214 5.62 -6.40 15.48
C ILE A 214 6.94 -5.91 16.09
N LYS A 215 7.25 -6.33 17.32
CA LYS A 215 8.51 -5.96 18.00
C LYS A 215 9.71 -6.49 17.24
N GLU A 216 9.68 -7.76 16.83
CA GLU A 216 10.75 -8.38 16.06
C GLU A 216 10.92 -7.69 14.70
N ALA A 217 9.82 -7.45 13.98
CA ALA A 217 9.84 -6.76 12.70
C ALA A 217 10.44 -5.35 12.78
N SER A 218 10.11 -4.62 13.84
CA SER A 218 10.62 -3.27 14.05
C SER A 218 12.07 -3.25 14.48
N ARG A 219 12.50 -4.22 15.32
CA ARG A 219 13.90 -4.36 15.71
C ARG A 219 14.78 -4.72 14.51
N GLU A 220 14.33 -5.65 13.68
CA GLU A 220 15.04 -6.02 12.46
C GLU A 220 15.15 -4.82 11.51
N ALA A 221 14.03 -4.10 11.27
CA ALA A 221 14.04 -2.91 10.42
C ALA A 221 15.00 -1.84 10.96
N ALA A 222 14.95 -1.52 12.26
CA ALA A 222 15.84 -0.54 12.88
C ALA A 222 17.31 -0.93 12.78
N SER A 223 17.61 -2.22 13.01
CA SER A 223 18.96 -2.78 12.92
C SER A 223 19.52 -2.66 11.50
N GLN A 224 18.75 -3.10 10.49
CA GLN A 224 19.16 -3.08 9.09
C GLN A 224 19.30 -1.65 8.55
N LEU A 225 18.36 -0.76 8.88
CA LEU A 225 18.47 0.65 8.51
C LEU A 225 19.68 1.30 9.18
N GLY A 226 19.88 1.07 10.49
CA GLY A 226 21.03 1.58 11.21
C GLY A 226 22.37 1.10 10.66
N ALA A 227 22.45 -0.18 10.25
CA ALA A 227 23.61 -0.75 9.58
C ALA A 227 23.90 -0.09 8.21
N GLN A 228 22.86 0.19 7.41
CA GLN A 228 23.01 0.93 6.15
C GLN A 228 23.48 2.36 6.38
N LEU A 229 22.93 3.06 7.38
CA LEU A 229 23.37 4.42 7.72
C LEU A 229 24.86 4.44 8.11
N LEU A 230 25.29 3.46 8.91
CA LEU A 230 26.70 3.25 9.26
C LEU A 230 27.57 3.03 8.02
N GLN A 231 27.17 2.10 7.16
CA GLN A 231 27.90 1.75 5.94
C GLN A 231 28.01 2.94 4.98
N ASN A 232 26.95 3.75 4.89
CA ASN A 232 26.88 4.94 4.05
C ASN A 232 27.51 6.17 4.70
N ASN A 233 28.16 6.03 5.87
CA ASN A 233 28.77 7.12 6.63
C ASN A 233 27.80 8.27 6.96
N ILE A 234 26.54 7.93 7.20
CA ILE A 234 25.49 8.84 7.62
C ILE A 234 25.56 8.95 9.14
N PHE A 235 26.30 9.95 9.63
CA PHE A 235 26.46 10.19 11.05
C PHE A 235 25.46 11.19 11.55
#